data_AF-A0A0L6UPQ8-F1
#
_entry.id   AF-A0A0L6UPQ8-F1
#
_cell.length_a   1.000
_cell.length_b   1.000
_cell.length_c   1.000
_cell.angle_alpha   90.00
_cell.angle_beta   90.00
_cell.angle_gamma   90.00
#
_symmetry.space_group_name_H-M   'P 1'
#
loop_
_entity.id
_entity.type
_entity.pdbx_description
1 polymer ?
#
loop_
_entity_poly.entity_id
_entity_poly.type
_entity_poly.pdbx_seq_one_letter_code
_entity_poly.pdbx_strand_id
1 'polypeptide(L)'
;MVVYSGSQTLGEEYCNIVQFDAFANNLPNLYRRAILILVEVFSPRLCARLYARVRQYIAAVNERDSSSGDQDLSSPSSHPESRLKSIKERLLCSLVAHLPSSLDRSTLDSFNTLHLAIFYLTGRYFTWSKRFSGITYLSDRLRPLRPDGLGRESPPSYEVLGALMVMQLVIKVVVSRRQAERRREQLRLASEPVAAVLEEKGRDDPDVSKRMMTVDGRLIDEMMFSADDESEDEGGSEKEEEERRVVVEECPEGVVIDDVSDQVNTRRCTLCLGPRKEQTSLECGHLFCWKCLVCWVREKPECPLCRHSVHVAELLPLYNF
;
A
#
# COMPACT_ATOMS: atom_id res chain seq x y z
N MET A 1 18.80 6.86 -18.07
CA MET A 1 19.15 7.22 -19.45
C MET A 1 18.83 8.70 -19.63
N VAL A 2 19.85 9.55 -19.74
CA VAL A 2 19.72 11.02 -19.83
C VAL A 2 20.38 11.41 -21.13
N VAL A 3 19.64 11.93 -22.12
CA VAL A 3 20.28 12.56 -23.28
C VAL A 3 19.48 13.74 -23.86
N TYR A 4 20.24 14.81 -24.12
CA TYR A 4 20.32 15.69 -25.30
C TYR A 4 20.16 17.21 -25.05
N SER A 5 19.54 17.64 -23.94
CA SER A 5 19.58 19.07 -23.55
C SER A 5 19.75 19.31 -22.04
N GLY A 6 20.05 18.24 -21.28
CA GLY A 6 20.28 18.32 -19.83
C GLY A 6 19.03 18.61 -18.98
N SER A 7 17.93 19.07 -19.58
CA SER A 7 16.70 19.47 -18.88
C SER A 7 15.55 18.46 -18.95
N GLN A 8 15.45 17.66 -20.02
CA GLN A 8 14.30 16.80 -20.30
C GLN A 8 14.72 15.36 -20.64
N THR A 9 13.88 14.38 -20.29
CA THR A 9 14.07 12.96 -20.65
C THR A 9 13.31 12.61 -21.93
N LEU A 10 13.73 11.56 -22.63
CA LEU A 10 13.04 11.08 -23.86
C LEU A 10 11.54 10.87 -23.64
N GLY A 11 11.14 10.25 -22.53
CA GLY A 11 9.72 10.05 -22.21
C GLY A 11 8.95 11.37 -22.02
N GLU A 12 9.59 12.38 -21.45
CA GLU A 12 9.00 13.71 -21.29
C GLU A 12 8.84 14.43 -22.64
N GLU A 13 9.79 14.24 -23.56
CA GLU A 13 9.72 14.75 -24.93
C GLU A 13 8.57 14.09 -25.71
N TYR A 14 8.48 12.75 -25.72
CA TYR A 14 7.40 12.02 -26.39
C TYR A 14 6.01 12.39 -25.87
N CYS A 15 5.89 12.66 -24.58
CA CYS A 15 4.62 13.05 -23.96
C CYS A 15 4.30 14.56 -24.09
N ASN A 16 5.19 15.38 -24.66
CA ASN A 16 5.10 16.85 -24.66
C ASN A 16 4.80 17.41 -23.25
N ILE A 17 5.57 16.95 -22.26
CA ILE A 17 5.49 17.41 -20.87
C ILE A 17 6.82 17.99 -20.43
N VAL A 18 6.77 19.12 -19.73
CA VAL A 18 7.96 19.83 -19.23
C VAL A 18 7.90 19.93 -17.72
N GLN A 19 9.04 19.70 -17.05
CA GLN A 19 9.16 19.89 -15.61
C GLN A 19 9.16 21.39 -15.27
N PHE A 20 8.40 21.75 -14.25
CA PHE A 20 8.21 23.12 -13.80
C PHE A 20 8.30 23.19 -12.28
N ASP A 21 9.03 24.18 -11.75
CA ASP A 21 9.07 24.47 -10.32
C ASP A 21 7.82 25.24 -9.92
N ALA A 22 6.96 24.60 -9.14
CA ALA A 22 5.67 25.16 -8.75
C ALA A 22 5.78 26.33 -7.74
N PHE A 23 6.97 26.57 -7.16
CA PHE A 23 7.23 27.68 -6.24
C PHE A 23 7.94 28.85 -6.91
N ALA A 24 8.96 28.57 -7.72
CA ALA A 24 9.77 29.61 -8.36
C ALA A 24 9.24 30.04 -9.74
N ASN A 25 8.19 29.37 -10.26
CA ASN A 25 7.63 29.57 -11.59
C ASN A 25 8.67 29.55 -12.72
N ASN A 26 9.71 28.72 -12.57
CA ASN A 26 10.84 28.62 -13.48
C ASN A 26 11.17 27.14 -13.73
N LEU A 27 12.11 26.86 -14.64
CA LEU A 27 12.64 25.51 -14.80
C LEU A 27 13.28 25.03 -13.49
N PRO A 28 13.10 23.75 -13.13
CA PRO A 28 13.58 23.23 -11.85
C PRO A 28 15.09 23.26 -11.77
N ASN A 29 15.59 23.88 -10.71
CA ASN A 29 17.02 23.94 -10.42
C ASN A 29 17.59 22.54 -10.14
N LEU A 30 18.89 22.34 -10.42
CA LEU A 30 19.59 21.05 -10.24
C LEU A 30 19.40 20.48 -8.83
N TYR A 31 19.38 21.33 -7.81
CA TYR A 31 19.14 20.94 -6.43
C TYR A 31 17.75 20.30 -6.21
N ARG A 32 16.69 20.86 -6.80
CA ARG A 32 15.33 20.29 -6.67
C ARG A 32 15.21 18.95 -7.40
N ARG A 33 15.87 18.82 -8.56
CA ARG A 33 15.95 17.57 -9.31
C ARG A 33 16.72 16.50 -8.53
N ALA A 34 17.82 16.89 -7.86
CA ALA A 34 18.55 16.01 -6.97
C ALA A 34 17.69 15.56 -5.79
N ILE A 35 16.92 16.47 -5.15
CA ILE A 35 15.97 16.10 -4.09
C ILE A 35 14.95 15.08 -4.60
N LEU A 36 14.35 15.31 -5.77
CA LEU A 36 13.38 14.37 -6.35
C LEU A 36 13.97 12.96 -6.44
N ILE A 37 15.15 12.82 -7.04
CA ILE A 37 15.84 11.54 -7.21
C ILE A 37 16.21 10.94 -5.85
N LEU A 38 16.76 11.74 -4.94
CA LEU A 38 17.15 11.29 -3.61
C LEU A 38 15.94 10.78 -2.82
N VAL A 39 14.83 11.51 -2.83
CA VAL A 39 13.61 11.09 -2.13
C VAL A 39 13.06 9.81 -2.77
N GLU A 40 13.07 9.69 -4.10
CA GLU A 40 12.53 8.50 -4.77
C GLU A 40 13.34 7.22 -4.48
N VAL A 41 14.68 7.32 -4.50
CA VAL A 41 15.57 6.18 -4.28
C VAL A 41 15.71 5.84 -2.80
N PHE A 42 15.84 6.85 -1.95
CA PHE A 42 16.14 6.64 -0.53
C PHE A 42 14.89 6.59 0.35
N SER A 43 13.71 7.02 -0.10
CA SER A 43 12.46 7.02 0.69
C SER A 43 12.22 5.69 1.42
N PRO A 44 12.28 4.50 0.77
CA PRO A 44 11.98 3.25 1.45
C PRO A 44 12.93 2.97 2.62
N ARG A 45 14.22 3.21 2.41
CA ARG A 45 15.27 2.97 3.41
C ARG A 45 15.28 4.04 4.50
N LEU A 46 15.02 5.29 4.14
CA LEU A 46 14.96 6.42 5.04
C LEU A 46 13.76 6.31 5.97
N CYS A 47 12.58 5.97 5.44
CA CYS A 47 11.37 5.75 6.25
C CYS A 47 11.57 4.63 7.27
N ALA A 48 12.15 3.49 6.86
CA ALA A 48 12.44 2.38 7.78
C ALA A 48 13.41 2.79 8.90
N ARG A 49 14.50 3.51 8.57
CA ARG A 49 15.48 3.97 9.55
C ARG A 49 14.94 5.06 10.47
N LEU A 50 14.20 6.02 9.93
CA LEU A 50 13.57 7.09 10.71
C LEU A 50 12.58 6.51 11.71
N TYR A 51 11.75 5.55 11.29
CA TYR A 51 10.81 4.88 12.19
C TYR A 51 11.53 4.14 13.33
N ALA A 52 12.58 3.37 13.01
CA ALA A 52 13.37 2.67 14.03
C ALA A 52 14.01 3.65 15.04
N ARG A 53 14.58 4.76 14.57
CA ARG A 53 15.15 5.82 15.40
C ARG A 53 14.11 6.49 16.30
N VAL A 54 12.96 6.86 15.75
CA VAL A 54 11.87 7.49 16.51
C VAL A 54 11.36 6.55 17.60
N ARG A 55 11.22 5.26 17.29
CA ARG A 55 10.84 4.25 18.29
C ARG A 55 11.87 4.12 19.41
N GLN A 56 13.15 4.00 19.08
CA GLN A 56 14.22 3.91 20.08
C GLN A 56 14.26 5.14 20.98
N TYR A 57 14.08 6.33 20.39
CA TYR A 57 14.01 7.57 21.14
C TYR A 57 12.83 7.57 22.12
N ILE A 58 11.66 7.11 21.70
CA ILE A 58 10.44 7.10 22.54
C ILE A 58 10.52 6.05 23.64
N ALA A 59 11.08 4.86 23.36
CA ALA A 59 11.32 3.85 24.39
C ALA A 59 12.24 4.43 25.49
N ALA A 60 13.33 5.09 25.10
CA ALA A 60 14.26 5.72 26.05
C ALA A 60 13.63 6.88 26.84
N VAL A 61 12.67 7.62 26.26
CA VAL A 61 11.95 8.69 26.97
C VAL A 61 10.91 8.11 27.94
N ASN A 62 10.17 7.08 27.53
CA ASN A 62 9.15 6.43 28.37
C ASN A 62 9.77 5.74 29.61
N GLU A 63 10.97 5.18 29.46
CA GLU A 63 11.74 4.62 30.58
C GLU A 63 12.15 5.69 31.61
N ARG A 64 12.56 6.89 31.15
CA ARG A 64 12.95 8.00 32.04
C ARG A 64 11.77 8.60 32.79
N ASP A 65 10.59 8.65 32.18
CA ASP A 65 9.36 9.15 32.81
C ASP A 65 8.87 8.16 33.89
N SER A 66 9.01 6.85 33.63
CA SER A 66 8.66 5.79 34.60
C SER A 66 9.57 5.79 35.85
N SER A 67 10.85 6.15 35.72
CA SER A 67 11.79 6.22 36.85
C SER A 67 11.68 7.51 37.69
N SER A 68 10.98 8.53 37.20
CA SER A 68 10.86 9.84 37.86
C SER A 68 9.56 10.00 38.68
N GLY A 69 8.65 9.02 38.61
CA GLY A 69 7.35 9.05 39.29
C GLY A 69 7.35 8.73 40.78
N ASP A 70 8.49 8.32 41.36
CA ASP A 70 8.58 7.85 42.75
C ASP A 70 9.32 8.79 43.72
N GLN A 71 9.75 9.99 43.29
CA GLN A 71 10.44 10.94 44.18
C GLN A 71 9.75 12.32 44.26
N ASP A 72 9.04 12.46 45.38
CA ASP A 72 8.90 13.63 46.24
C ASP A 72 7.95 14.79 45.92
N LEU A 73 7.00 14.89 46.86
CA LEU A 73 6.47 16.07 47.52
C LEU A 73 7.35 17.35 47.43
N SER A 74 6.70 18.48 47.14
CA SER A 74 7.11 19.87 47.50
C SER A 74 7.95 20.66 46.48
N SER A 75 7.27 21.48 45.66
CA SER A 75 7.47 22.96 45.53
C SER A 75 7.29 23.45 44.08
N PRO A 76 6.43 24.46 43.82
CA PRO A 76 6.19 24.97 42.48
C PRO A 76 7.13 26.15 42.16
N SER A 77 8.04 25.98 41.19
CA SER A 77 8.66 27.14 40.51
C SER A 77 8.39 27.06 39.01
N SER A 78 7.74 28.10 38.51
CA SER A 78 7.13 28.17 37.18
C SER A 78 8.10 28.78 36.16
N HIS A 79 8.73 27.95 35.34
CA HIS A 79 9.34 28.39 34.07
C HIS A 79 8.40 28.08 32.89
N PRO A 80 8.04 29.06 32.04
CA PRO A 80 7.09 28.89 30.94
C PRO A 80 7.67 28.10 29.74
N GLU A 81 9.00 28.08 29.57
CA GLU A 81 9.65 27.40 28.43
C GLU A 81 9.67 25.86 28.54
N SER A 82 9.61 25.31 29.76
CA SER A 82 9.55 23.86 29.98
C SER A 82 8.15 23.29 29.74
N ARG A 83 7.10 24.09 29.93
CA ARG A 83 5.70 23.66 29.71
C ARG A 83 5.39 23.40 28.24
N LEU A 84 5.89 24.26 27.34
CA LEU A 84 5.62 24.12 25.91
C LEU A 84 6.38 22.94 25.29
N LYS A 85 7.59 22.65 25.80
CA LYS A 85 8.32 21.40 25.50
C LYS A 85 7.59 20.18 26.03
N SER A 86 7.16 20.19 27.30
CA SER A 86 6.43 19.08 27.91
C SER A 86 5.07 18.80 27.23
N ILE A 87 4.35 19.82 26.76
CA ILE A 87 3.10 19.63 25.99
C ILE A 87 3.39 19.05 24.61
N LYS A 88 4.42 19.53 23.90
CA LYS A 88 4.82 18.95 22.61
C LYS A 88 5.29 17.50 22.75
N GLU A 89 6.05 17.20 23.80
CA GLU A 89 6.52 15.85 24.12
C GLU A 89 5.38 14.93 24.51
N ARG A 90 4.41 15.39 25.32
CA ARG A 90 3.19 14.63 25.66
C ARG A 90 2.28 14.41 24.46
N LEU A 91 2.12 15.41 23.60
CA LEU A 91 1.35 15.27 22.36
C LEU A 91 2.06 14.32 21.38
N LEU A 92 3.39 14.40 21.24
CA LEU A 92 4.17 13.46 20.45
C LEU A 92 4.10 12.04 21.02
N CYS A 93 4.23 11.86 22.33
CA CYS A 93 4.10 10.55 22.96
C CYS A 93 2.67 10.00 22.85
N SER A 94 1.64 10.85 22.95
CA SER A 94 0.24 10.44 22.75
C SER A 94 -0.04 10.07 21.29
N LEU A 95 0.48 10.84 20.34
CA LEU A 95 0.35 10.57 18.91
C LEU A 95 1.09 9.28 18.53
N VAL A 96 2.25 9.03 19.13
CA VAL A 96 3.07 7.83 18.86
C VAL A 96 2.68 6.60 19.69
N ALA A 97 2.04 6.75 20.85
CA ALA A 97 1.37 5.64 21.54
C ALA A 97 0.16 5.11 20.73
N HIS A 98 -0.34 5.93 19.80
CA HIS A 98 -1.31 5.54 18.79
C HIS A 98 -0.68 5.02 17.48
N LEU A 99 0.65 5.17 17.29
CA LEU A 99 1.32 4.48 16.21
C LEU A 99 1.47 2.99 16.59
N PRO A 100 1.04 2.05 15.73
CA PRO A 100 1.17 0.63 16.01
C PRO A 100 2.64 0.23 16.23
N SER A 101 2.80 -0.82 17.02
CA SER A 101 4.08 -1.37 17.49
C SER A 101 4.98 -1.92 16.36
N SER A 102 4.51 -1.94 15.13
CA SER A 102 5.31 -2.15 13.91
C SER A 102 4.93 -1.10 12.88
N LEU A 103 5.86 -0.78 11.97
CA LEU A 103 5.59 0.00 10.77
C LEU A 103 4.76 -0.89 9.85
N ASP A 104 3.52 -1.15 10.28
CA ASP A 104 2.67 -2.13 9.67
C ASP A 104 2.31 -1.62 8.27
N ARG A 105 2.28 -2.53 7.29
CA ARG A 105 2.04 -2.16 5.88
C ARG A 105 0.71 -1.41 5.73
N SER A 106 -0.24 -1.70 6.63
CA SER A 106 -1.53 -1.02 6.80
C SER A 106 -1.42 0.49 7.10
N THR A 107 -0.44 0.92 7.90
CA THR A 107 -0.25 2.34 8.23
C THR A 107 0.33 3.12 7.06
N LEU A 108 1.34 2.56 6.37
CA LEU A 108 1.88 3.15 5.15
C LEU A 108 0.82 3.25 4.06
N ASP A 109 -0.01 2.23 3.92
CA ASP A 109 -1.13 2.23 2.98
C ASP A 109 -2.15 3.34 3.31
N SER A 110 -2.43 3.55 4.60
CA SER A 110 -3.28 4.65 5.07
C SER A 110 -2.69 6.03 4.74
N PHE A 111 -1.37 6.21 4.88
CA PHE A 111 -0.70 7.46 4.50
C PHE A 111 -0.72 7.70 2.99
N ASN A 112 -0.50 6.65 2.18
CA ASN A 112 -0.60 6.75 0.73
C ASN A 112 -2.03 7.03 0.26
N THR A 113 -3.02 6.38 0.87
CA THR A 113 -4.45 6.64 0.64
C THR A 113 -4.79 8.09 0.96
N LEU A 114 -4.33 8.61 2.09
CA LEU A 114 -4.53 10.01 2.48
C LEU A 114 -3.85 10.97 1.48
N HIS A 115 -2.62 10.68 1.06
CA HIS A 115 -1.93 11.47 0.05
C HIS A 115 -2.70 11.53 -1.26
N LEU A 116 -3.16 10.38 -1.74
CA LEU A 116 -3.92 10.24 -2.97
C LEU A 116 -5.27 10.96 -2.87
N ALA A 117 -5.94 10.89 -1.72
CA ALA A 117 -7.17 11.63 -1.46
C ALA A 117 -6.93 13.15 -1.53
N ILE A 118 -5.88 13.66 -0.88
CA ILE A 118 -5.49 15.08 -0.94
C ILE A 118 -5.13 15.48 -2.38
N PHE A 119 -4.48 14.60 -3.13
CA PHE A 119 -4.18 14.84 -4.54
C PHE A 119 -5.46 15.01 -5.35
N TYR A 120 -6.46 14.13 -5.19
CA TYR A 120 -7.73 14.26 -5.92
C TYR A 120 -8.52 15.52 -5.54
N LEU A 121 -8.34 16.05 -4.33
CA LEU A 121 -8.99 17.29 -3.88
C LEU A 121 -8.25 18.57 -4.30
N THR A 122 -6.91 18.53 -4.39
CA THR A 122 -6.08 19.73 -4.65
C THR A 122 -5.46 19.77 -6.05
N GLY A 123 -5.40 18.63 -6.72
CA GLY A 123 -4.91 18.46 -8.10
C GLY A 123 -3.40 18.69 -8.29
N ARG A 124 -2.61 18.93 -7.24
CA ARG A 124 -1.26 19.50 -7.41
C ARG A 124 -0.13 18.48 -7.54
N TYR A 125 -0.09 17.46 -6.67
CA TYR A 125 1.02 16.50 -6.61
C TYR A 125 0.53 15.07 -6.40
N PHE A 126 0.85 14.16 -7.32
CA PHE A 126 0.43 12.76 -7.28
C PHE A 126 1.34 11.86 -6.41
N THR A 127 2.65 12.11 -6.41
CA THR A 127 3.63 11.35 -5.61
C THR A 127 4.22 12.18 -4.47
N TRP A 128 4.61 11.51 -3.38
CA TRP A 128 5.33 12.14 -2.27
C TRP A 128 6.64 12.79 -2.72
N SER A 129 7.40 12.16 -3.62
CA SER A 129 8.67 12.71 -4.14
C SER A 129 8.48 14.07 -4.83
N LYS A 130 7.41 14.21 -5.63
CA LYS A 130 7.05 15.47 -6.28
C LYS A 130 6.55 16.52 -5.29
N ARG A 131 5.85 16.11 -4.23
CA ARG A 131 5.39 17.01 -3.17
C ARG A 131 6.56 17.64 -2.39
N PHE A 132 7.60 16.85 -2.09
CA PHE A 132 8.79 17.35 -1.39
C PHE A 132 9.72 18.17 -2.28
N SER A 133 9.90 17.78 -3.54
CA SER A 133 10.75 18.54 -4.48
C SER A 133 10.06 19.80 -5.02
N GLY A 134 8.73 19.83 -5.04
CA GLY A 134 7.94 20.93 -5.61
C GLY A 134 7.92 20.95 -7.14
N ILE A 135 8.32 19.84 -7.77
CA ILE A 135 8.38 19.72 -9.23
C ILE A 135 7.03 19.20 -9.74
N THR A 136 6.39 19.99 -10.58
CA THR A 136 5.15 19.66 -11.28
C THR A 136 5.43 19.54 -12.77
N TYR A 137 4.55 18.84 -13.49
CA TYR A 137 4.62 18.74 -14.94
C TYR A 137 3.55 19.60 -15.57
N LEU A 138 3.93 20.33 -16.62
CA LEU A 138 3.01 21.05 -17.48
C LEU A 138 3.03 20.38 -18.86
N SER A 139 1.85 20.07 -19.41
CA SER A 139 1.75 19.59 -20.79
C SER A 139 1.58 20.75 -21.75
N ASP A 140 2.33 20.73 -22.84
CA ASP A 140 2.26 21.72 -23.92
C ASP A 140 1.15 21.40 -24.95
N ARG A 141 0.41 20.29 -24.77
CA ARG A 141 -0.72 19.97 -25.64
C ARG A 141 -1.88 20.92 -25.36
N LEU A 142 -2.15 21.82 -26.31
CA LEU A 142 -3.37 22.63 -26.30
C LEU A 142 -4.59 21.71 -26.33
N ARG A 143 -5.46 21.85 -25.32
CA ARG A 143 -6.71 21.09 -25.26
C ARG A 143 -7.65 21.48 -26.40
N PRO A 144 -8.43 20.53 -26.94
CA PRO A 144 -9.39 20.79 -28.00
C PRO A 144 -10.38 21.88 -27.58
N LEU A 145 -10.81 22.67 -28.56
CA LEU A 145 -11.87 23.66 -28.34
C LEU A 145 -13.17 22.93 -28.06
N ARG A 146 -13.94 23.46 -27.11
CA ARG A 146 -15.29 22.98 -26.84
C ARG A 146 -16.14 23.18 -28.10
N PRO A 147 -17.05 22.25 -28.44
CA PRO A 147 -17.96 22.40 -29.58
C PRO A 147 -18.79 23.69 -29.53
N ASP A 148 -19.01 24.25 -28.34
CA ASP A 148 -19.75 25.50 -28.11
C ASP A 148 -18.92 26.77 -28.38
N GLY A 149 -17.64 26.66 -28.77
CA GLY A 149 -16.74 27.79 -29.03
C GLY A 149 -16.32 28.61 -27.79
N LEU A 150 -16.94 28.37 -26.63
CA LEU A 150 -16.71 29.10 -25.37
C LEU A 150 -15.45 28.66 -24.58
N GLY A 151 -14.35 28.37 -25.29
CA GLY A 151 -13.06 28.02 -24.68
C GLY A 151 -12.63 26.58 -24.90
N ARG A 152 -11.65 26.12 -24.12
CA ARG A 152 -11.08 24.76 -24.22
C ARG A 152 -11.77 23.82 -23.25
N GLU A 153 -11.90 22.55 -23.64
CA GLU A 153 -12.46 21.52 -22.78
C GLU A 153 -11.64 21.38 -21.49
N SER A 154 -12.30 21.35 -20.33
CA SER A 154 -11.67 21.09 -19.04
C SER A 154 -11.81 19.60 -18.72
N PRO A 155 -10.76 18.94 -18.20
CA PRO A 155 -10.86 17.55 -17.80
C PRO A 155 -11.92 17.38 -16.70
N PRO A 156 -12.57 16.21 -16.60
CA PRO A 156 -13.52 15.92 -15.53
C PRO A 156 -12.82 16.05 -14.17
N SER A 157 -13.50 16.67 -13.20
CA SER A 157 -12.97 16.81 -11.83
C SER A 157 -13.15 15.49 -11.08
N TYR A 158 -12.05 14.98 -10.52
CA TYR A 158 -12.03 13.76 -9.70
C TYR A 158 -12.17 14.06 -8.20
N GLU A 159 -12.67 15.25 -7.84
CA GLU A 159 -12.79 15.70 -6.45
C GLU A 159 -13.72 14.80 -5.62
N VAL A 160 -14.80 14.30 -6.22
CA VAL A 160 -15.74 13.37 -5.57
C VAL A 160 -15.03 12.08 -5.17
N LEU A 161 -14.17 11.54 -6.04
CA LEU A 161 -13.36 10.36 -5.71
C LEU A 161 -12.43 10.64 -4.52
N GLY A 162 -11.82 11.83 -4.48
CA GLY A 162 -11.03 12.28 -3.34
C GLY A 162 -11.83 12.30 -2.03
N ALA A 163 -13.04 12.85 -2.04
CA ALA A 163 -13.92 12.88 -0.87
C ALA A 163 -14.31 11.47 -0.39
N LEU A 164 -14.61 10.56 -1.32
CA LEU A 164 -14.90 9.16 -1.00
C LEU A 164 -13.70 8.46 -0.35
N MET A 165 -12.49 8.72 -0.83
CA MET A 165 -11.26 8.16 -0.24
C MET A 165 -11.02 8.69 1.18
N VAL A 166 -11.31 9.96 1.46
CA VAL A 166 -11.27 10.51 2.83
C VAL A 166 -12.31 9.85 3.72
N MET A 167 -13.54 9.69 3.24
CA MET A 167 -14.60 9.01 3.99
C MET A 167 -14.20 7.57 4.36
N GLN A 168 -13.67 6.81 3.41
CA GLN A 168 -13.18 5.44 3.64
C GLN A 168 -12.06 5.40 4.69
N LEU A 169 -11.12 6.36 4.64
CA LEU A 169 -10.06 6.47 5.63
C LEU A 169 -10.62 6.80 7.03
N VAL A 170 -11.59 7.70 7.13
CA VAL A 170 -12.26 8.04 8.39
C VAL A 170 -12.95 6.80 8.98
N ILE A 171 -13.68 6.03 8.16
CA ILE A 171 -14.34 4.79 8.61
C ILE A 171 -13.30 3.80 9.15
N LYS A 172 -12.20 3.56 8.41
CA LYS A 172 -11.10 2.68 8.86
C LYS A 172 -10.51 3.13 10.20
N VAL A 173 -10.25 4.43 10.36
CA VAL A 173 -9.71 4.99 11.62
C VAL A 173 -10.70 4.85 12.77
N VAL A 174 -11.98 5.13 12.55
CA VAL A 174 -13.03 5.02 13.59
C VAL A 174 -13.19 3.57 14.04
N VAL A 175 -13.26 2.63 13.09
CA VAL A 175 -13.35 1.19 13.41
C VAL A 175 -12.10 0.73 14.16
N SER A 176 -10.91 1.12 13.70
CA SER A 176 -9.65 0.78 14.36
C SER A 176 -9.56 1.35 15.79
N ARG A 177 -10.02 2.59 16.00
CA ARG A 177 -10.08 3.21 17.34
C ARG A 177 -11.06 2.47 18.25
N ARG A 178 -12.27 2.17 17.77
CA ARG A 178 -13.25 1.38 18.53
C ARG A 178 -12.73 0.00 18.90
N GLN A 179 -12.03 -0.67 17.98
CA GLN A 179 -11.38 -1.96 18.23
C GLN A 179 -10.25 -1.83 19.26
N ALA A 180 -9.45 -0.76 19.20
CA ALA A 180 -8.38 -0.50 20.18
C ALA A 180 -8.93 -0.19 21.57
N GLU A 181 -10.04 0.55 21.68
CA GLU A 181 -10.74 0.82 22.94
C GLU A 181 -11.27 -0.48 23.57
N ARG A 182 -11.96 -1.33 22.79
CA ARG A 182 -12.43 -2.65 23.26
C ARG A 182 -11.27 -3.54 23.72
N ARG A 183 -10.14 -3.53 23.00
CA ARG A 183 -8.93 -4.27 23.40
C ARG A 183 -8.36 -3.77 24.73
N ARG A 184 -8.38 -2.46 24.98
CA ARG A 184 -7.94 -1.87 26.26
C ARG A 184 -8.86 -2.26 27.40
N GLU A 185 -10.17 -2.30 27.17
CA GLU A 185 -11.16 -2.71 28.16
C GLU A 185 -11.00 -4.20 28.54
N GLN A 186 -10.81 -5.08 27.55
CA GLN A 186 -10.49 -6.50 27.80
C GLN A 186 -9.20 -6.69 28.59
N LEU A 187 -8.14 -5.92 28.30
CA LEU A 187 -6.88 -5.95 29.06
C LEU A 187 -7.04 -5.47 30.51
N ARG A 188 -7.89 -4.46 30.75
CA ARG A 188 -8.20 -3.98 32.11
C ARG A 188 -8.91 -5.06 32.93
N LEU A 189 -9.98 -5.64 32.37
CA LEU A 189 -10.73 -6.72 33.02
C LEU A 189 -9.86 -7.97 33.25
N ALA A 190 -8.87 -8.25 32.38
CA ALA A 190 -7.92 -9.33 32.58
C ALA A 190 -6.86 -9.04 33.67
N SER A 191 -6.59 -7.76 33.95
CA SER A 191 -5.63 -7.34 34.99
C SER A 191 -6.22 -7.26 36.41
N GLU A 192 -7.51 -6.98 36.55
CA GLU A 192 -8.21 -6.92 37.84
C GLU A 192 -8.24 -8.25 38.64
N PRO A 193 -8.43 -9.45 38.05
CA PRO A 193 -8.48 -10.69 38.82
C PRO A 193 -7.11 -11.14 39.35
N VAL A 194 -6.00 -10.66 38.80
CA VAL A 194 -4.65 -11.01 39.28
C VAL A 194 -4.29 -10.25 40.55
N ALA A 195 -4.70 -8.97 40.66
CA ALA A 195 -4.47 -8.17 41.87
C ALA A 195 -5.29 -8.67 43.07
N ALA A 196 -6.57 -9.00 42.86
CA ALA A 196 -7.44 -9.51 43.92
C ALA A 196 -7.04 -10.91 44.42
N VAL A 197 -6.49 -11.78 43.55
CA VAL A 197 -6.04 -13.14 43.93
C VAL A 197 -4.70 -13.13 44.66
N LEU A 198 -3.88 -12.08 44.51
CA LEU A 198 -2.62 -11.94 45.28
C LEU A 198 -2.83 -11.40 46.70
N GLU A 199 -3.95 -10.73 47.00
CA GLU A 199 -4.26 -10.25 48.34
C GLU A 199 -4.97 -11.30 49.22
N GLU A 200 -5.67 -12.28 48.63
CA GLU A 200 -6.45 -13.28 49.40
C GLU A 200 -5.69 -14.57 49.76
N LYS A 201 -4.47 -14.81 49.25
CA LYS A 201 -3.74 -16.05 49.50
C LYS A 201 -2.95 -16.03 50.83
N GLY A 202 -3.70 -15.92 51.93
CA GLY A 202 -3.25 -16.08 53.31
C GLY A 202 -4.01 -17.15 54.09
N ARG A 203 -4.75 -18.06 53.44
CA ARG A 203 -5.43 -19.16 54.14
C ARG A 203 -5.53 -20.43 53.30
N ASP A 204 -5.02 -21.52 53.87
CA ASP A 204 -5.00 -22.88 53.34
C ASP A 204 -6.41 -23.43 53.10
N ASP A 205 -6.69 -23.88 51.88
CA ASP A 205 -7.59 -25.01 51.61
C ASP A 205 -7.23 -25.69 50.27
N PRO A 206 -7.23 -27.04 50.16
CA PRO A 206 -6.77 -27.76 48.99
C PRO A 206 -7.93 -28.37 48.22
N ASP A 207 -8.70 -27.59 47.47
CA ASP A 207 -9.54 -28.14 46.40
C ASP A 207 -9.88 -27.06 45.38
N VAL A 208 -10.15 -27.46 44.15
CA VAL A 208 -10.41 -26.59 42.97
C VAL A 208 -9.15 -26.11 42.24
N SER A 209 -8.32 -27.08 41.84
CA SER A 209 -7.42 -26.94 40.69
C SER A 209 -8.22 -27.07 39.38
N LYS A 210 -8.93 -26.03 38.95
CA LYS A 210 -9.35 -25.91 37.54
C LYS A 210 -8.23 -25.22 36.76
N ARG A 211 -7.27 -26.03 36.31
CA ARG A 211 -6.13 -25.59 35.49
C ARG A 211 -6.63 -24.94 34.20
N MET A 212 -6.46 -23.64 34.10
CA MET A 212 -6.55 -22.92 32.84
C MET A 212 -5.24 -23.17 32.08
N MET A 213 -5.29 -24.03 31.05
CA MET A 213 -4.12 -24.29 30.19
C MET A 213 -3.94 -23.12 29.22
N THR A 214 -2.74 -22.57 29.19
CA THR A 214 -2.26 -21.62 28.18
C THR A 214 -1.12 -22.30 27.43
N VAL A 215 -1.13 -22.22 26.10
CA VAL A 215 0.03 -22.56 25.27
C VAL A 215 0.54 -21.24 24.68
N ASP A 216 1.82 -20.96 24.92
CA ASP A 216 2.53 -19.75 24.46
C ASP A 216 1.87 -18.40 24.82
N GLY A 217 1.23 -18.34 25.99
CA GLY A 217 0.70 -17.08 26.55
C GLY A 217 -0.60 -16.59 25.92
N ARG A 218 -1.33 -17.42 25.18
CA ARG A 218 -2.73 -17.15 24.76
C ARG A 218 -3.71 -18.13 25.41
N LEU A 219 -4.88 -17.62 25.78
CA LEU A 219 -6.00 -18.37 26.37
C LEU A 219 -6.78 -19.09 25.26
N ILE A 220 -7.14 -20.37 25.49
CA ILE A 220 -7.80 -21.26 24.51
C ILE A 220 -9.33 -20.98 24.45
N ASP A 221 -9.76 -19.73 24.56
CA ASP A 221 -11.19 -19.35 24.43
C ASP A 221 -11.50 -18.71 23.06
N GLU A 222 -10.50 -18.60 22.18
CA GLU A 222 -10.65 -18.05 20.81
C GLU A 222 -11.01 -19.11 19.74
N MET A 223 -11.71 -20.21 20.06
CA MET A 223 -12.05 -21.24 19.06
C MET A 223 -13.52 -21.70 19.00
N MET A 224 -14.49 -20.97 19.55
CA MET A 224 -15.91 -21.15 19.16
C MET A 224 -16.66 -19.83 19.26
N PHE A 225 -17.23 -19.40 18.13
CA PHE A 225 -18.43 -18.57 17.90
C PHE A 225 -18.26 -17.77 16.59
N SER A 226 -18.25 -18.47 15.46
CA SER A 226 -18.93 -17.97 14.27
C SER A 226 -20.42 -18.25 14.49
N ALA A 227 -21.22 -17.20 14.62
CA ALA A 227 -22.67 -17.28 14.46
C ALA A 227 -23.02 -16.56 13.16
N ASP A 228 -23.75 -17.30 12.33
CA ASP A 228 -24.14 -17.03 10.96
C ASP A 228 -25.18 -15.90 10.79
N ASP A 229 -25.52 -15.68 9.50
CA ASP A 229 -26.62 -14.95 8.85
C ASP A 229 -26.20 -13.66 8.14
N GLU A 230 -26.37 -13.46 6.82
CA GLU A 230 -27.13 -14.08 5.69
C GLU A 230 -26.58 -13.42 4.39
N SER A 231 -26.75 -13.82 3.13
CA SER A 231 -27.03 -15.04 2.34
C SER A 231 -26.77 -14.67 0.85
N GLU A 232 -26.98 -15.62 -0.08
CA GLU A 232 -26.78 -15.58 -1.56
C GLU A 232 -25.35 -15.99 -2.01
N ASP A 233 -25.09 -16.99 -2.85
CA ASP A 233 -25.89 -17.70 -3.85
C ASP A 233 -25.25 -19.07 -4.18
N GLU A 234 -26.04 -19.92 -4.82
CA GLU A 234 -25.97 -21.34 -5.14
C GLU A 234 -24.65 -21.98 -5.66
N GLY A 235 -24.54 -23.31 -5.41
CA GLY A 235 -24.21 -24.25 -6.49
C GLY A 235 -23.05 -25.23 -6.27
N GLY A 236 -23.36 -26.39 -5.70
CA GLY A 236 -23.08 -27.68 -6.37
C GLY A 236 -21.69 -28.34 -6.29
N SER A 237 -21.68 -29.47 -5.56
CA SER A 237 -20.95 -30.72 -5.82
C SER A 237 -19.45 -30.81 -5.53
N GLU A 238 -19.18 -31.67 -4.56
CA GLU A 238 -17.95 -32.40 -4.28
C GLU A 238 -17.31 -33.04 -5.52
N LYS A 239 -15.98 -33.10 -5.55
CA LYS A 239 -15.17 -34.30 -5.80
C LYS A 239 -13.70 -34.06 -5.49
N GLU A 240 -13.16 -34.92 -4.62
CA GLU A 240 -11.73 -35.19 -4.45
C GLU A 240 -11.13 -35.67 -5.79
N GLU A 241 -9.90 -35.28 -6.10
CA GLU A 241 -8.85 -36.17 -6.64
C GLU A 241 -7.53 -35.42 -6.94
N GLU A 242 -6.49 -35.88 -6.23
CA GLU A 242 -5.21 -36.33 -6.78
C GLU A 242 -4.15 -35.33 -7.28
N GLU A 243 -3.04 -35.32 -6.53
CA GLU A 243 -1.72 -34.85 -6.94
C GLU A 243 -1.36 -35.32 -8.36
N ARG A 244 -1.08 -34.37 -9.27
CA ARG A 244 -0.22 -34.62 -10.42
C ARG A 244 0.95 -33.63 -10.41
N ARG A 245 2.06 -34.07 -9.82
CA ARG A 245 3.39 -33.49 -10.07
C ARG A 245 3.69 -33.56 -11.57
N VAL A 246 3.72 -32.42 -12.24
CA VAL A 246 4.33 -32.30 -13.57
C VAL A 246 5.74 -31.80 -13.36
N VAL A 247 6.71 -32.69 -13.57
CA VAL A 247 8.12 -32.35 -13.74
C VAL A 247 8.22 -31.50 -15.00
N VAL A 248 8.60 -30.22 -14.86
CA VAL A 248 9.02 -29.40 -16.00
C VAL A 248 10.54 -29.37 -15.96
N GLU A 249 11.15 -29.97 -16.98
CA GLU A 249 12.57 -29.91 -17.27
C GLU A 249 13.06 -28.46 -17.33
N GLU A 250 14.33 -28.32 -16.94
CA GLU A 250 15.11 -27.10 -16.73
C GLU A 250 14.94 -26.04 -17.85
N CYS A 251 14.73 -24.78 -17.44
CA CYS A 251 14.94 -23.61 -18.31
C CYS A 251 16.30 -22.96 -17.97
N PRO A 252 17.03 -22.41 -18.97
CA PRO A 252 18.37 -21.88 -18.79
C PRO A 252 18.37 -20.56 -18.00
N GLU A 253 19.47 -20.34 -17.27
CA GLU A 253 19.72 -19.22 -16.37
C GLU A 253 19.57 -17.84 -17.01
N GLY A 254 18.81 -16.95 -16.36
CA GLY A 254 18.90 -15.51 -16.67
C GLY A 254 17.72 -14.59 -16.31
N VAL A 255 16.59 -15.06 -15.78
CA VAL A 255 15.48 -14.16 -15.42
C VAL A 255 14.91 -14.51 -14.04
N VAL A 256 15.15 -13.64 -13.07
CA VAL A 256 14.54 -13.70 -11.73
C VAL A 256 13.16 -13.06 -11.81
N ILE A 257 12.09 -13.85 -11.70
CA ILE A 257 10.71 -13.35 -11.53
C ILE A 257 10.17 -13.91 -10.21
N ASP A 258 10.02 -13.03 -9.23
CA ASP A 258 9.46 -13.29 -7.89
C ASP A 258 7.94 -13.53 -7.97
N ASP A 259 7.51 -14.69 -8.49
CA ASP A 259 6.31 -15.42 -8.04
C ASP A 259 6.07 -16.64 -8.93
N VAL A 260 6.07 -17.83 -8.33
CA VAL A 260 5.87 -19.11 -9.05
C VAL A 260 4.45 -19.21 -9.66
N SER A 261 3.49 -18.44 -9.14
CA SER A 261 2.10 -18.42 -9.63
C SER A 261 1.95 -17.62 -10.94
N ASP A 262 2.67 -16.51 -11.10
CA ASP A 262 2.57 -15.63 -12.27
C ASP A 262 3.33 -16.14 -13.50
N GLN A 263 4.37 -16.97 -13.29
CA GLN A 263 5.09 -17.63 -14.39
C GLN A 263 4.21 -18.64 -15.15
N VAL A 264 3.24 -19.26 -14.47
CA VAL A 264 2.33 -20.25 -15.07
C VAL A 264 1.27 -19.56 -15.93
N ASN A 265 0.78 -18.38 -15.52
CA ASN A 265 -0.26 -17.68 -16.27
C ASN A 265 0.32 -16.89 -17.45
N THR A 266 1.51 -16.31 -17.29
CA THR A 266 2.17 -15.54 -18.35
C THR A 266 2.59 -16.37 -19.55
N ARG A 267 2.65 -17.72 -19.48
CA ARG A 267 3.00 -18.62 -20.60
C ARG A 267 1.81 -19.34 -21.26
N ARG A 268 0.57 -19.05 -20.84
CA ARG A 268 -0.64 -19.70 -21.38
C ARG A 268 -1.30 -18.85 -22.47
N CYS A 269 -1.92 -19.52 -23.42
CA CYS A 269 -2.74 -18.90 -24.45
C CYS A 269 -4.14 -18.69 -23.90
N THR A 270 -4.71 -17.48 -23.95
CA THR A 270 -6.08 -17.25 -23.47
C THR A 270 -7.16 -17.83 -24.40
N LEU A 271 -6.80 -18.18 -25.64
CA LEU A 271 -7.73 -18.80 -26.59
C LEU A 271 -7.88 -20.31 -26.40
N CYS A 272 -6.78 -21.03 -26.09
CA CYS A 272 -6.83 -22.48 -25.87
C CYS A 272 -6.57 -22.91 -24.43
N LEU A 273 -6.30 -21.96 -23.53
CA LEU A 273 -6.01 -22.15 -22.10
C LEU A 273 -4.82 -23.09 -21.78
N GLY A 274 -4.10 -23.53 -22.81
CA GLY A 274 -2.89 -24.35 -22.72
C GLY A 274 -1.60 -23.54 -22.79
N PRO A 275 -0.43 -24.19 -22.66
CA PRO A 275 0.86 -23.55 -22.89
C PRO A 275 0.94 -23.04 -24.34
N ARG A 276 1.49 -21.85 -24.53
CA ARG A 276 1.64 -21.28 -25.88
C ARG A 276 2.61 -22.13 -26.70
N LYS A 277 2.14 -22.62 -27.85
CA LYS A 277 2.94 -23.31 -28.87
C LYS A 277 2.97 -22.43 -30.10
N GLU A 278 4.14 -22.29 -30.74
CA GLU A 278 4.33 -21.45 -31.94
C GLU A 278 3.80 -20.03 -31.67
N GLN A 279 4.39 -19.35 -30.70
CA GLN A 279 3.87 -18.07 -30.22
C GLN A 279 3.89 -16.98 -31.30
N THR A 280 2.82 -16.19 -31.33
CA THR A 280 2.61 -15.11 -32.30
C THR A 280 2.33 -13.82 -31.57
N SER A 281 3.01 -12.76 -31.98
CA SER A 281 2.82 -11.40 -31.47
C SER A 281 1.97 -10.59 -32.43
N LEU A 282 1.08 -9.78 -31.85
CA LEU A 282 0.38 -8.72 -32.54
C LEU A 282 1.10 -7.38 -32.30
N GLU A 283 0.85 -6.39 -33.16
CA GLU A 283 1.37 -5.02 -32.97
C GLU A 283 0.97 -4.40 -31.62
N CYS A 284 -0.17 -4.80 -31.06
CA CYS A 284 -0.62 -4.39 -29.74
C CYS A 284 0.13 -5.06 -28.56
N GLY A 285 1.07 -5.96 -28.84
CA GLY A 285 1.93 -6.62 -27.85
C GLY A 285 1.35 -7.87 -27.17
N HIS A 286 0.10 -8.25 -27.45
CA HIS A 286 -0.50 -9.47 -26.89
C HIS A 286 0.02 -10.74 -27.59
N LEU A 287 0.12 -11.84 -26.83
CA LEU A 287 0.74 -13.10 -27.27
C LEU A 287 -0.25 -14.27 -27.24
N PHE A 288 -0.30 -15.05 -28.32
CA PHE A 288 -1.17 -16.23 -28.46
C PHE A 288 -0.45 -17.34 -29.25
N CYS A 289 -1.03 -18.54 -29.34
CA CYS A 289 -0.57 -19.55 -30.30
C CYS A 289 -0.90 -19.10 -31.73
N TRP A 290 -0.01 -19.35 -32.69
CA TRP A 290 -0.22 -19.09 -34.12
C TRP A 290 -1.56 -19.62 -34.63
N LYS A 291 -1.83 -20.91 -34.41
CA LYS A 291 -3.06 -21.57 -34.88
C LYS A 291 -4.31 -20.95 -34.26
N CYS A 292 -4.27 -20.64 -32.96
CA CYS A 292 -5.42 -20.05 -32.27
C CYS A 292 -5.72 -18.65 -32.79
N LEU A 293 -4.69 -17.82 -32.96
CA LEU A 293 -4.85 -16.45 -33.40
C LEU A 293 -5.26 -16.35 -34.87
N VAL A 294 -4.69 -17.17 -35.75
CA VAL A 294 -5.06 -17.20 -37.17
C VAL A 294 -6.52 -17.63 -37.35
N CYS A 295 -7.00 -18.62 -36.58
CA CYS A 295 -8.42 -19.00 -36.59
C CYS A 295 -9.33 -17.84 -36.16
N TRP A 296 -8.94 -17.11 -35.10
CA TRP A 296 -9.69 -15.97 -34.61
C TRP A 296 -9.74 -14.81 -35.62
N VAL A 297 -8.59 -14.37 -36.11
CA VAL A 297 -8.47 -13.20 -37.01
C VAL A 297 -9.20 -13.40 -38.33
N ARG A 298 -9.33 -14.65 -38.80
CA ARG A 298 -10.13 -15.00 -39.98
C ARG A 298 -11.63 -14.78 -39.79
N GLU A 299 -12.14 -14.90 -38.57
CA GLU A 299 -13.55 -14.69 -38.25
C GLU A 299 -13.80 -13.25 -37.80
N LYS A 300 -12.92 -12.71 -36.95
CA LYS A 300 -12.97 -11.34 -36.44
C LYS A 300 -11.57 -10.71 -36.51
N PRO A 301 -11.34 -9.73 -37.40
CA PRO A 301 -10.03 -9.10 -37.59
C PRO A 301 -9.70 -8.09 -36.46
N GLU A 302 -9.73 -8.54 -35.21
CA GLU A 302 -9.43 -7.77 -34.01
C GLU A 302 -8.70 -8.61 -32.95
N CYS A 303 -7.90 -7.96 -32.11
CA CYS A 303 -7.23 -8.61 -30.99
C CYS A 303 -8.24 -9.11 -29.94
N PRO A 304 -8.17 -10.38 -29.49
CA PRO A 304 -9.08 -10.93 -28.48
C PRO A 304 -9.07 -10.20 -27.12
N LEU A 305 -7.97 -9.49 -26.79
CA LEU A 305 -7.80 -8.84 -25.50
C LEU A 305 -8.11 -7.34 -25.54
N CYS A 306 -7.54 -6.62 -26.50
CA CYS A 306 -7.68 -5.16 -26.58
C CYS A 306 -8.50 -4.64 -27.77
N ARG A 307 -9.04 -5.53 -28.61
CA ARG A 307 -9.86 -5.20 -29.79
C ARG A 307 -9.19 -4.28 -30.81
N HIS A 308 -7.86 -4.21 -30.79
CA HIS A 308 -7.11 -3.54 -31.84
C HIS A 308 -7.35 -4.24 -33.18
N SER A 309 -7.62 -3.50 -34.25
CA SER A 309 -7.84 -4.04 -35.60
C SER A 309 -6.56 -4.69 -36.11
N VAL A 310 -6.64 -5.93 -36.59
CA VAL A 310 -5.47 -6.73 -36.97
C VAL A 310 -5.74 -7.47 -38.27
N HIS A 311 -4.79 -7.42 -39.20
CA HIS A 311 -4.83 -8.19 -40.43
C HIS A 311 -3.91 -9.43 -40.36
N VAL A 312 -4.24 -10.49 -41.12
CA VAL A 312 -3.44 -11.75 -41.13
C VAL A 312 -1.99 -11.52 -41.55
N ALA A 313 -1.74 -10.51 -42.39
CA ALA A 313 -0.41 -10.14 -42.87
C ALA A 313 0.47 -9.48 -41.79
N GLU A 314 -0.13 -8.98 -40.71
CA GLU A 314 0.55 -8.27 -39.61
C GLU A 314 0.93 -9.23 -38.46
N LEU A 315 0.61 -10.51 -38.59
CA LEU A 315 0.92 -11.53 -37.59
C LEU A 315 2.41 -11.88 -37.64
N LEU A 316 3.11 -11.65 -36.54
CA LEU A 316 4.55 -11.91 -36.41
C LEU A 316 4.80 -13.20 -35.62
N PRO A 317 5.19 -14.32 -36.25
CA PRO A 317 5.57 -15.53 -35.56
C PRO A 317 6.93 -15.34 -34.85
N LEU A 318 7.01 -15.79 -33.60
CA LEU A 318 8.23 -15.72 -32.79
C LEU A 318 8.84 -17.12 -32.67
N TYR A 319 10.07 -17.30 -33.17
CA TYR A 319 10.73 -18.60 -33.29
C TYR A 319 11.75 -18.95 -32.18
N ASN A 320 12.07 -18.03 -31.28
CA ASN A 320 13.16 -18.19 -30.27
C ASN A 320 12.72 -17.82 -28.84
N PHE A 321 11.75 -18.53 -28.27
CA PHE A 321 11.22 -18.25 -26.92
C PHE A 321 10.62 -19.51 -26.29
#